data_AF-A0A0K0SVD2-F1
#
_entry.id   AF-A0A0K0SVD2-F1
#
_cell.length_a   1.000
_cell.length_b   1.000
_cell.length_c   1.000
_cell.angle_alpha   90.00
_cell.angle_beta   90.00
_cell.angle_gamma   90.00
#
_symmetry.space_group_name_H-M   'P 1'
#
loop_
_entity.id
_entity.type
_entity.pdbx_description
1 polymer ?
#
loop_
_entity_poly.entity_id
_entity_poly.type
_entity_poly.pdbx_seq_one_letter_code
_entity_poly.pdbx_strand_id
1 'polypeptide(L)'
;MKNYPLILVTLLIGFYTFSVNAQDGETLTSESRDAASAYMGTMNFVVGRLGLECLSLIGRSETPKEFANAWQQRNSKYFSASIKYMGKRLDSALSSGGIGARDAVLYEYSSAVRRDGEASVADWFRKGNKEDTCKRAVALIDAKAMDVSAKVPMYGELEALASWAEAN
;
A
#
# COMPACT_ATOMS: atom_id res chain seq x y z
N MET A 1 48.36 -16.92 72.02
CA MET A 1 46.97 -16.55 72.40
C MET A 1 46.76 -15.12 71.93
N LYS A 2 45.85 -14.72 71.05
CA LYS A 2 44.77 -15.34 70.27
C LYS A 2 44.72 -14.58 68.94
N ASN A 3 44.59 -15.31 67.84
CA ASN A 3 44.41 -14.79 66.49
C ASN A 3 42.95 -14.36 66.28
N TYR A 4 42.72 -13.26 65.56
CA TYR A 4 41.42 -12.92 64.98
C TYR A 4 41.62 -12.67 63.47
N PRO A 5 41.00 -13.46 62.58
CA PRO A 5 41.02 -13.20 61.15
C PRO A 5 39.90 -12.21 60.79
N LEU A 6 40.28 -11.08 60.19
CA LEU A 6 39.35 -10.14 59.58
C LEU A 6 38.98 -10.67 58.18
N ILE A 7 37.79 -11.25 58.06
CA ILE A 7 37.22 -11.72 56.79
C ILE A 7 36.66 -10.50 56.06
N LEU A 8 37.34 -10.06 55.00
CA LEU A 8 36.85 -9.02 54.10
C LEU A 8 36.00 -9.69 53.00
N VAL A 9 34.68 -9.65 53.17
CA VAL A 9 33.71 -10.09 52.16
C VAL A 9 33.65 -9.03 51.05
N THR A 10 34.21 -9.32 49.89
CA THR A 10 34.09 -8.47 48.70
C THR A 10 32.74 -8.72 48.05
N LEU A 11 31.84 -7.73 48.11
CA LEU A 11 30.52 -7.75 47.48
C LEU A 11 30.69 -7.61 45.95
N LEU A 12 30.51 -8.71 45.21
CA LEU A 12 30.39 -8.70 43.75
C LEU A 12 29.05 -8.06 43.37
N ILE A 13 29.07 -6.77 43.02
CA ILE A 13 27.94 -6.10 42.37
C ILE A 13 27.95 -6.57 40.91
N GLY A 14 27.16 -7.61 40.63
CA GLY A 14 26.82 -8.00 39.27
C GLY A 14 25.97 -6.92 38.63
N PHE A 15 26.58 -6.07 37.80
CA PHE A 15 25.85 -5.25 36.85
C PHE A 15 25.24 -6.18 35.80
N TYR A 16 24.01 -6.63 36.06
CA TYR A 16 23.14 -7.16 35.01
C TYR A 16 22.85 -5.99 34.07
N THR A 17 23.61 -5.92 32.97
CA THR A 17 23.22 -5.14 31.81
C THR A 17 21.94 -5.76 31.28
N PHE A 18 20.80 -5.16 31.63
CA PHE A 18 19.57 -5.38 30.88
C PHE A 18 19.87 -4.88 29.46
N SER A 19 20.04 -5.81 28.52
CA SER A 19 19.87 -5.50 27.11
C SER A 19 18.44 -5.02 26.94
N VAL A 20 18.25 -3.70 27.02
CA VAL A 20 17.07 -3.06 26.45
C VAL A 20 17.15 -3.37 24.97
N ASN A 21 16.46 -4.42 24.54
CA ASN A 21 16.05 -4.53 23.16
C ASN A 21 15.21 -3.27 22.93
N ALA A 22 15.79 -2.26 22.29
CA ALA A 22 15.00 -1.28 21.58
C ALA A 22 14.08 -2.12 20.69
N GLN A 23 12.80 -2.17 21.03
CA GLN A 23 11.81 -2.56 20.04
C GLN A 23 12.00 -1.51 18.95
N ASP A 24 12.65 -1.89 17.86
CA ASP A 24 12.64 -1.12 16.63
C ASP A 24 11.17 -0.93 16.31
N GLY A 25 10.63 0.22 16.73
CA GLY A 25 9.25 0.58 16.46
C GLY A 25 9.12 0.49 14.96
N GLU A 26 8.22 -0.38 14.49
CA GLU A 26 8.05 -0.66 13.08
C GLU A 26 7.92 0.68 12.35
N THR A 27 8.91 1.03 11.54
CA THR A 27 8.96 2.36 10.93
C THR A 27 7.69 2.55 10.13
N LEU A 28 7.03 3.70 10.30
CA LEU A 28 5.78 3.99 9.61
C LEU A 28 5.93 3.78 8.10
N THR A 29 7.06 4.20 7.54
CA THR A 29 7.42 4.00 6.14
C THR A 29 8.18 2.69 5.95
N SER A 30 7.83 1.96 4.89
CA SER A 30 8.65 0.88 4.35
C SER A 30 8.43 0.78 2.84
N GLU A 31 9.47 0.34 2.11
CA GLU A 31 9.39 0.15 0.66
C GLU A 31 8.23 -0.78 0.26
N SER A 32 8.02 -1.85 1.04
CA SER A 32 6.93 -2.81 0.80
C SER A 32 5.54 -2.17 0.92
N ARG A 33 5.30 -1.32 1.94
CA ARG A 33 4.00 -0.63 2.08
C ARG A 33 3.80 0.45 1.02
N ASP A 34 4.88 1.13 0.64
CA ASP A 34 4.88 2.09 -0.46
C ASP A 34 4.47 1.43 -1.78
N ALA A 35 5.11 0.30 -2.10
CA ALA A 35 4.80 -0.48 -3.30
C ALA A 35 3.37 -1.04 -3.26
N ALA A 36 2.93 -1.61 -2.13
CA ALA A 36 1.58 -2.15 -2.00
C ALA A 36 0.49 -1.07 -2.12
N SER A 37 0.72 0.11 -1.52
CA SER A 37 -0.19 1.25 -1.66
C SER A 37 -0.24 1.75 -3.10
N ALA A 38 0.91 1.93 -3.74
CA ALA A 38 1.00 2.37 -5.14
C ALA A 38 0.39 1.35 -6.11
N TYR A 39 0.52 0.05 -5.85
CA TYR A 39 -0.15 -1.00 -6.62
C TYR A 39 -1.68 -0.82 -6.58
N MET A 40 -2.26 -0.63 -5.38
CA MET A 40 -3.70 -0.37 -5.25
C MET A 40 -4.13 0.92 -5.94
N GLY A 41 -3.34 1.98 -5.80
CA GLY A 41 -3.57 3.24 -6.52
C GLY A 41 -3.57 3.07 -8.04
N THR A 42 -2.61 2.31 -8.56
CA THR A 42 -2.46 2.01 -9.99
C THR A 42 -3.64 1.20 -10.51
N MET A 43 -4.04 0.13 -9.83
CA MET A 43 -5.19 -0.68 -10.23
C MET A 43 -6.49 0.14 -10.21
N ASN A 44 -6.68 0.99 -9.19
CA ASN A 44 -7.81 1.91 -9.14
C ASN A 44 -7.82 2.88 -10.33
N PHE A 45 -6.65 3.42 -10.70
CA PHE A 45 -6.52 4.28 -11.86
C PHE A 45 -6.88 3.54 -13.16
N VAL A 46 -6.36 2.33 -13.36
CA VAL A 46 -6.62 1.52 -14.56
C VAL A 46 -8.11 1.23 -14.69
N VAL A 47 -8.77 0.77 -13.62
CA VAL A 47 -10.22 0.48 -13.64
C VAL A 47 -11.02 1.74 -13.95
N GLY A 48 -10.70 2.87 -13.30
CA GLY A 48 -11.39 4.14 -13.56
C GLY A 48 -11.20 4.65 -14.99
N ARG A 49 -9.99 4.52 -15.55
CA ARG A 49 -9.68 4.92 -16.93
C ARG A 49 -10.37 4.03 -17.96
N LEU A 50 -10.37 2.71 -17.74
CA LEU A 50 -11.12 1.77 -18.59
C LEU A 50 -12.62 2.04 -18.52
N GLY A 51 -13.15 2.34 -17.33
CA GLY A 51 -14.54 2.77 -17.17
C GLY A 51 -14.86 4.01 -18.02
N LEU A 52 -13.99 5.03 -17.96
CA LEU A 52 -14.14 6.27 -18.73
C LEU A 52 -14.10 6.03 -20.25
N GLU A 53 -13.22 5.17 -20.72
CA GLU A 53 -13.00 4.97 -22.15
C GLU A 53 -13.91 3.94 -22.81
N CYS A 54 -14.40 2.96 -22.04
CA CYS A 54 -15.03 1.76 -22.59
C CYS A 54 -16.53 1.68 -22.38
N LEU A 55 -17.08 2.15 -21.25
CA LEU A 55 -18.46 1.84 -20.87
C LEU A 55 -19.48 2.31 -21.92
N SER A 56 -19.37 3.58 -22.34
CA SER A 56 -20.25 4.13 -23.38
C SER A 56 -20.05 3.46 -24.74
N LEU A 57 -18.80 3.11 -25.08
CA LEU A 57 -18.45 2.46 -26.35
C LEU A 57 -19.10 1.08 -26.49
N ILE A 58 -19.27 0.35 -25.38
CA ILE A 58 -19.86 -1.00 -25.37
C ILE A 58 -21.32 -1.01 -24.91
N GLY A 59 -21.96 0.16 -24.81
CA GLY A 59 -23.38 0.28 -24.47
C GLY A 59 -23.73 0.00 -23.01
N ARG A 60 -22.78 0.09 -22.08
CA ARG A 60 -23.05 0.02 -20.64
C ARG A 60 -23.56 1.36 -20.13
N SER A 61 -24.51 1.32 -19.21
CA SER A 61 -25.20 2.52 -18.69
C SER A 61 -24.64 3.06 -17.37
N GLU A 62 -23.81 2.29 -16.67
CA GLU A 62 -23.18 2.79 -15.44
C GLU A 62 -22.12 3.86 -15.76
N THR A 63 -21.91 4.78 -14.83
CA THR A 63 -20.89 5.81 -14.93
C THR A 63 -19.49 5.22 -14.63
N PRO A 64 -18.41 5.86 -15.12
CA PRO A 64 -17.04 5.46 -14.75
C PRO A 64 -16.80 5.43 -13.24
N LYS A 65 -17.46 6.32 -12.49
CA LYS A 65 -17.38 6.38 -11.03
C LYS A 65 -18.05 5.16 -10.38
N GLU A 66 -19.25 4.79 -10.82
CA GLU A 66 -19.95 3.59 -10.30
C GLU A 66 -19.15 2.32 -10.59
N PHE A 67 -18.58 2.22 -11.79
CA PHE A 67 -17.74 1.10 -12.18
C PHE A 67 -16.49 0.96 -11.30
N ALA A 68 -15.75 2.06 -11.10
CA ALA A 68 -14.59 2.06 -10.21
C ALA A 68 -14.98 1.77 -8.75
N ASN A 69 -16.09 2.34 -8.26
CA ASN A 69 -16.59 2.10 -6.91
C ASN A 69 -16.94 0.63 -6.68
N ALA A 70 -17.56 -0.05 -7.65
CA ALA A 70 -17.86 -1.46 -7.54
C ALA A 70 -16.58 -2.31 -7.38
N TRP A 71 -15.50 -1.98 -8.11
CA TRP A 71 -14.20 -2.62 -7.91
C TRP A 71 -13.59 -2.28 -6.54
N GLN A 72 -13.63 -1.01 -6.11
CA GLN A 72 -13.12 -0.60 -4.80
C GLN A 72 -13.83 -1.35 -3.66
N GLN A 73 -15.15 -1.55 -3.76
CA GLN A 73 -15.93 -2.28 -2.74
C GLN A 73 -15.49 -3.74 -2.61
N ARG A 74 -15.27 -4.44 -3.73
CA ARG A 74 -14.77 -5.82 -3.72
C ARG A 74 -13.35 -5.93 -3.20
N ASN A 75 -12.56 -4.87 -3.35
CA ASN A 75 -11.17 -4.78 -2.89
C ASN A 75 -11.00 -3.93 -1.62
N SER A 76 -12.09 -3.72 -0.87
CA SER A 76 -12.18 -2.73 0.21
C SER A 76 -11.14 -2.94 1.31
N LYS A 77 -10.81 -4.20 1.66
CA LYS A 77 -9.74 -4.55 2.62
C LYS A 77 -8.42 -3.85 2.26
N TYR A 78 -7.92 -4.09 1.05
CA TYR A 78 -6.63 -3.58 0.61
C TYR A 78 -6.68 -2.12 0.18
N PHE A 79 -7.80 -1.70 -0.44
CA PHE A 79 -7.97 -0.32 -0.86
C PHE A 79 -8.03 0.62 0.35
N SER A 80 -8.79 0.28 1.39
CA SER A 80 -8.85 1.09 2.61
C SER A 80 -7.52 1.08 3.36
N ALA A 81 -6.81 -0.06 3.39
CA ALA A 81 -5.47 -0.14 3.97
C ALA A 81 -4.48 0.79 3.24
N SER A 82 -4.52 0.82 1.90
CA SER A 82 -3.69 1.71 1.09
C SER A 82 -3.97 3.20 1.35
N ILE A 83 -5.24 3.57 1.50
CA ILE A 83 -5.66 4.95 1.84
C ILE A 83 -5.16 5.32 3.25
N LYS A 84 -5.39 4.44 4.23
CA LYS A 84 -4.96 4.66 5.62
C LYS A 84 -3.45 4.85 5.71
N TYR A 85 -2.69 3.99 5.02
CA TYR A 85 -1.23 4.10 4.95
C TYR A 85 -0.78 5.43 4.35
N MET A 86 -1.31 5.79 3.18
CA MET A 86 -0.91 7.04 2.52
C MET A 86 -1.29 8.26 3.35
N GLY A 87 -2.45 8.24 4.04
CA GLY A 87 -2.82 9.27 5.01
C GLY A 87 -1.77 9.45 6.10
N LYS A 88 -1.38 8.38 6.79
CA LYS A 88 -0.34 8.46 7.83
C LYS A 88 1.02 8.89 7.26
N ARG A 89 1.38 8.42 6.07
CA ARG A 89 2.63 8.81 5.40
C ARG A 89 2.67 10.32 5.14
N LEU A 90 1.57 10.89 4.65
CA LEU A 90 1.45 12.33 4.41
C LEU A 90 1.48 13.13 5.72
N ASP A 91 0.84 12.63 6.78
CA ASP A 91 0.87 13.27 8.11
C ASP A 91 2.28 13.26 8.73
N SER A 92 3.02 12.16 8.53
CA SER A 92 4.41 12.04 8.97
C SER A 92 5.34 12.97 8.20
N ALA A 93 5.18 13.07 6.87
CA ALA A 93 5.91 14.02 6.04
C ALA A 93 5.62 15.47 6.45
N LEU A 94 4.33 15.79 6.70
CA LEU A 94 3.92 17.10 7.20
C LEU A 94 4.57 17.43 8.56
N SER A 95 4.60 16.46 9.47
CA SER A 95 5.13 16.67 10.82
C SER A 95 6.65 16.79 10.86
N SER A 96 7.36 16.10 9.96
CA SER A 96 8.83 16.09 9.91
C SER A 96 9.43 17.20 9.05
N GLY A 97 8.75 17.61 7.97
CA GLY A 97 9.29 18.55 6.97
C GLY A 97 8.31 19.62 6.50
N GLY A 98 7.15 19.75 7.13
CA GLY A 98 6.14 20.75 6.78
C GLY A 98 5.42 20.46 5.47
N ILE A 99 4.72 21.48 4.96
CA ILE A 99 3.85 21.34 3.78
C ILE A 99 4.62 20.90 2.53
N GLY A 100 5.86 21.38 2.35
CA GLY A 100 6.68 21.02 1.20
C GLY A 100 7.03 19.52 1.15
N ALA A 101 7.33 18.91 2.30
CA ALA A 101 7.60 17.47 2.38
C ALA A 101 6.34 16.64 2.10
N ARG A 102 5.19 17.04 2.64
CA ARG A 102 3.90 16.41 2.32
C ARG A 102 3.59 16.48 0.82
N ASP A 103 3.74 17.66 0.22
CA ASP A 103 3.43 17.86 -1.20
C ASP A 103 4.40 17.09 -2.11
N ALA A 104 5.68 16.97 -1.73
CA ALA A 104 6.65 16.14 -2.44
C ALA A 104 6.23 14.66 -2.44
N VAL A 105 5.87 14.10 -1.28
CA VAL A 105 5.39 12.71 -1.17
C VAL A 105 4.13 12.50 -2.00
N LEU A 106 3.16 13.43 -1.92
CA LEU A 106 1.93 13.33 -2.71
C LEU A 106 2.19 13.39 -4.22
N TYR A 107 3.09 14.29 -4.64
CA TYR A 107 3.47 14.43 -6.04
C TYR A 107 4.15 13.16 -6.57
N GLU A 108 5.13 12.62 -5.85
CA GLU A 108 5.83 11.39 -6.23
C GLU A 108 4.87 10.20 -6.33
N TYR A 109 4.03 10.02 -5.31
CA TYR A 109 3.05 8.94 -5.26
C TYR A 109 2.04 9.04 -6.41
N SER A 110 1.41 10.20 -6.59
CA SER A 110 0.40 10.39 -7.63
C SER A 110 0.99 10.31 -9.05
N SER A 111 2.23 10.78 -9.24
CA SER A 111 2.95 10.67 -10.51
C SER A 111 3.29 9.22 -10.84
N ALA A 112 3.72 8.43 -9.85
CA ALA A 112 3.99 7.01 -10.04
C ALA A 112 2.72 6.23 -10.43
N VAL A 113 1.65 6.38 -9.62
CA VAL A 113 0.34 5.76 -9.89
C VAL A 113 -0.18 6.12 -11.28
N ARG A 114 -0.09 7.40 -11.66
CA ARG A 114 -0.56 7.86 -12.97
C ARG A 114 0.27 7.28 -14.10
N ARG A 115 1.60 7.37 -14.02
CA ARG A 115 2.51 6.89 -15.07
C ARG A 115 2.32 5.38 -15.30
N ASP A 116 2.30 4.60 -14.23
CA ASP A 116 2.23 3.14 -14.32
C ASP A 116 0.81 2.70 -14.75
N GLY A 117 -0.22 3.44 -14.32
CA GLY A 117 -1.60 3.25 -14.75
C GLY A 117 -1.83 3.60 -16.23
N GLU A 118 -1.29 4.72 -16.71
CA GLU A 118 -1.35 5.12 -18.12
C GLU A 118 -0.61 4.12 -19.01
N ALA A 119 0.58 3.66 -18.59
CA ALA A 119 1.32 2.61 -19.30
C ALA A 119 0.51 1.31 -19.38
N SER A 120 -0.10 0.90 -18.27
CA SER A 120 -0.95 -0.30 -18.23
C SER A 120 -2.14 -0.18 -19.18
N VAL A 121 -2.87 0.95 -19.17
CA VAL A 121 -4.00 1.20 -20.07
C VAL A 121 -3.54 1.23 -21.54
N ALA A 122 -2.43 1.90 -21.83
CA ALA A 122 -1.87 1.93 -23.18
C ALA A 122 -1.55 0.52 -23.70
N ASP A 123 -1.05 -0.36 -22.82
CA ASP A 123 -0.76 -1.76 -23.18
C ASP A 123 -2.02 -2.56 -23.54
N TRP A 124 -3.17 -2.30 -22.90
CA TRP A 124 -4.45 -2.88 -23.32
C TRP A 124 -4.82 -2.48 -24.74
N PHE A 125 -4.62 -1.21 -25.09
CA PHE A 125 -4.99 -0.66 -26.39
C PHE A 125 -3.90 -0.77 -27.46
N ARG A 126 -2.73 -1.32 -27.12
CA ARG A 126 -1.59 -1.43 -28.05
C ARG A 126 -1.89 -2.31 -29.26
N LYS A 127 -2.80 -3.27 -29.14
CA LYS A 127 -3.15 -4.21 -30.21
C LYS A 127 -4.66 -4.41 -30.28
N GLY A 128 -5.19 -4.44 -31.51
CA GLY A 128 -6.59 -4.75 -31.79
C GLY A 128 -7.49 -3.53 -31.94
N ASN A 129 -8.77 -3.78 -32.20
CA ASN A 129 -9.81 -2.76 -32.25
C ASN A 129 -10.14 -2.30 -30.82
N LYS A 130 -10.25 -0.97 -30.62
CA LYS A 130 -10.66 -0.36 -29.35
C LYS A 130 -11.94 -0.97 -28.77
N GLU A 131 -12.96 -1.24 -29.60
CA GLU A 131 -14.24 -1.80 -29.14
C GLU A 131 -14.05 -3.22 -28.57
N ASP A 132 -13.31 -4.09 -29.27
CA ASP A 132 -13.03 -5.45 -28.80
C ASP A 132 -12.15 -5.46 -27.54
N THR A 133 -11.14 -4.59 -27.50
CA THR A 133 -10.33 -4.38 -26.30
C THR A 133 -11.19 -3.92 -25.12
N CYS A 134 -12.13 -3.00 -25.35
CA CYS A 134 -13.04 -2.52 -24.32
C CYS A 134 -13.99 -3.61 -23.81
N LYS A 135 -14.59 -4.40 -24.71
CA LYS A 135 -15.42 -5.56 -24.33
C LYS A 135 -14.62 -6.53 -23.47
N ARG A 136 -13.39 -6.86 -23.89
CA ARG A 136 -12.50 -7.78 -23.15
C ARG A 136 -12.10 -7.22 -21.79
N ALA A 137 -11.67 -5.96 -21.73
CA ALA A 137 -11.18 -5.34 -20.50
C ALA A 137 -12.29 -5.25 -19.45
N VAL A 138 -13.48 -4.77 -19.84
CA VAL A 138 -14.65 -4.72 -18.94
C VAL A 138 -15.06 -6.12 -18.50
N ALA A 139 -15.11 -7.10 -19.40
CA ALA A 139 -15.43 -8.48 -19.05
C ALA A 139 -14.45 -9.09 -18.03
N LEU A 140 -13.16 -8.77 -18.13
CA LEU A 140 -12.16 -9.23 -17.15
C LEU A 140 -12.33 -8.59 -15.78
N ILE A 141 -12.67 -7.30 -15.73
CA ILE A 141 -12.98 -6.60 -14.46
C ILE A 141 -14.25 -7.17 -13.83
N ASP A 142 -15.30 -7.40 -14.61
CA ASP A 142 -16.56 -8.01 -14.16
C ASP A 142 -16.33 -9.45 -13.67
N ALA A 143 -15.45 -10.20 -14.35
CA ALA A 143 -15.00 -11.53 -13.94
C ALA A 143 -13.99 -11.53 -12.78
N LYS A 144 -13.75 -10.36 -12.14
CA LYS A 144 -12.87 -10.19 -10.97
C LYS A 144 -11.40 -10.53 -11.24
N ALA A 145 -10.96 -10.54 -12.49
CA ALA A 145 -9.56 -10.82 -12.84
C ALA A 145 -8.59 -9.74 -12.33
N MET A 146 -9.11 -8.55 -12.05
CA MET A 146 -8.37 -7.42 -11.46
C MET A 146 -8.63 -7.26 -9.95
N ASP A 147 -9.38 -8.16 -9.32
CA ASP A 147 -9.55 -8.16 -7.87
C ASP A 147 -8.30 -8.81 -7.20
N VAL A 148 -7.93 -8.32 -6.02
CA VAL A 148 -6.80 -8.84 -5.25
C VAL A 148 -7.10 -10.27 -4.81
N SER A 149 -6.18 -11.17 -5.15
CA SER A 149 -6.20 -12.58 -4.75
C SER A 149 -4.77 -13.11 -4.66
N ALA A 150 -4.57 -14.32 -4.15
CA ALA A 150 -3.26 -14.97 -4.07
C ALA A 150 -2.51 -15.12 -5.41
N LYS A 151 -3.17 -14.81 -6.53
CA LYS A 151 -2.58 -14.84 -7.88
C LYS A 151 -1.88 -13.54 -8.27
N VAL A 152 -2.14 -12.43 -7.57
CA VAL A 152 -1.44 -11.17 -7.88
C VAL A 152 -0.04 -11.21 -7.26
N PRO A 153 1.03 -10.77 -7.97
CA PRO A 153 2.40 -10.83 -7.45
C PRO A 153 2.59 -10.12 -6.11
N MET A 154 1.83 -9.05 -5.86
CA MET A 154 1.88 -8.23 -4.64
C MET A 154 1.02 -8.78 -3.49
N TYR A 155 0.50 -10.00 -3.58
CA TYR A 155 -0.50 -10.48 -2.61
C TYR A 155 0.04 -10.49 -1.17
N GLY A 156 1.29 -10.91 -0.97
CA GLY A 156 1.89 -10.97 0.37
C GLY A 156 2.06 -9.58 0.99
N GLU A 157 2.50 -8.60 0.20
CA GLU A 157 2.68 -7.22 0.62
C GLU A 157 1.33 -6.53 0.88
N LEU A 158 0.30 -6.87 0.10
CA LEU A 158 -1.06 -6.37 0.30
C LEU A 158 -1.70 -6.94 1.58
N GLU A 159 -1.48 -8.22 1.88
CA GLU A 159 -1.87 -8.83 3.16
C GLU A 159 -1.13 -8.15 4.33
N ALA A 160 0.19 -7.98 4.22
CA ALA A 160 0.97 -7.30 5.25
C ALA A 160 0.52 -5.85 5.47
N LEU A 161 0.21 -5.12 4.39
CA LEU A 161 -0.35 -3.77 4.47
C LEU A 161 -1.72 -3.75 5.15
N ALA A 162 -2.58 -4.72 4.84
CA ALA A 162 -3.90 -4.84 5.48
C ALA A 162 -3.77 -5.14 6.98
N SER A 163 -2.91 -6.08 7.38
CA SER A 163 -2.65 -6.38 8.79
C SER A 163 -2.07 -5.17 9.54
N TRP A 164 -1.11 -4.46 8.92
CA TRP A 164 -0.58 -3.22 9.48
C TRP A 164 -1.69 -2.16 9.67
N ALA A 165 -2.61 -2.04 8.71
CA ALA A 165 -3.70 -1.09 8.78
C ALA A 165 -4.74 -1.44 9.85
N GLU A 166 -4.91 -2.71 10.21
CA GLU A 166 -5.76 -3.14 11.34
C GLU A 166 -5.13 -2.81 12.69
N ALA A 167 -3.80 -2.85 12.79
CA ALA A 167 -3.04 -2.60 14.02
C ALA A 167 -2.78 -1.10 14.32
N ASN A 168 -2.94 -0.22 13.33
CA ASN A 168 -2.62 1.22 13.41
C ASN A 168 -3.86 2.10 13.26
#